data_AF-A0A531LHD2-F1
#
_entry.id   AF-A0A531LHD2-F1
#
_cell.length_a   1.000
_cell.length_b   1.000
_cell.length_c   1.000
_cell.angle_alpha   90.00
_cell.angle_beta   90.00
_cell.angle_gamma   90.00
#
_symmetry.space_group_name_H-M   'P 1'
#
loop_
_entity.id
_entity.type
_entity.pdbx_description
1 polymer ?
#
loop_
_entity_poly.entity_id
_entity_poly.type
_entity_poly.pdbx_seq_one_letter_code
_entity_poly.pdbx_strand_id
1 'polypeptide(L)'
;LQTARALEEMRSHGLSPAQMVAIGGGANSRLWTKMIADATGIAIHKGHNAEASSLGAAISAAVGIGWFEGFAEAADAMTSIAETIEPDPSCRAAWDALSARQAKVFSATQFAWRTGT
;
A
#
# COMPACT_ATOMS: atom_id res chain seq x y z
N LEU A 1 0.00 -2.52 10.57
CA LEU A 1 -0.34 -1.51 11.60
C LEU A 1 -0.05 -0.08 11.14
N GLN A 2 1.19 0.30 10.81
CA GLN A 2 1.47 1.68 10.37
C GLN A 2 0.71 2.06 9.08
N THR A 3 0.63 1.18 8.08
CA THR A 3 -0.17 1.41 6.87
C THR A 3 -1.64 1.71 7.19
N ALA A 4 -2.25 0.96 8.12
CA ALA A 4 -3.63 1.20 8.55
C ALA A 4 -3.81 2.55 9.25
N ARG A 5 -2.82 3.00 10.03
CA ARG A 5 -2.84 4.35 10.63
C ARG A 5 -2.67 5.45 9.60
N ALA A 6 -1.77 5.27 8.63
CA ALA A 6 -1.60 6.23 7.54
C ALA A 6 -2.90 6.39 6.74
N LEU A 7 -3.63 5.30 6.49
CA LEU A 7 -4.95 5.36 5.84
C LEU A 7 -5.99 6.10 6.70
N GLU A 8 -5.99 5.89 8.01
CA GLU A 8 -6.90 6.60 8.91
C GLU A 8 -6.58 8.11 8.96
N GLU A 9 -5.30 8.47 8.95
CA GLU A 9 -4.86 9.86 8.82
C GLU A 9 -5.30 10.44 7.47
N MET A 10 -5.11 9.72 6.36
CA MET A 10 -5.62 10.17 5.06
C MET A 10 -7.13 10.43 5.09
N ARG A 11 -7.91 9.57 5.76
CA ARG A 11 -9.36 9.74 5.95
C ARG A 11 -9.71 10.96 6.80
N SER A 12 -8.93 11.26 7.83
CA SER A 12 -9.14 12.46 8.66
C SER A 12 -8.93 13.76 7.85
N HIS A 13 -8.13 13.71 6.77
CA HIS A 13 -7.96 14.79 5.79
C HIS A 13 -8.92 14.71 4.59
N GLY A 14 -9.97 13.87 4.66
CA GLY A 14 -10.99 13.75 3.61
C GLY A 14 -10.59 12.90 2.41
N LEU A 15 -9.44 12.21 2.45
CA LEU A 15 -9.03 11.28 1.40
C LEU A 15 -9.63 9.89 1.66
N SER A 16 -10.19 9.27 0.64
CA SER A 16 -10.77 7.92 0.74
C SER A 16 -10.10 6.96 -0.27
N PRO A 17 -8.92 6.41 0.05
CA PRO A 17 -8.27 5.42 -0.81
C PRO A 17 -9.16 4.19 -0.97
N ALA A 18 -9.51 3.85 -2.21
CA ALA A 18 -10.36 2.70 -2.53
C ALA A 18 -9.56 1.43 -2.82
N GLN A 19 -8.29 1.58 -3.24
CA GLN A 19 -7.43 0.50 -3.69
C GLN A 19 -5.99 0.76 -3.28
N MET A 20 -5.23 -0.32 -3.11
CA MET A 20 -3.79 -0.26 -2.87
C MET A 20 -3.06 -1.16 -3.86
N VAL A 21 -2.01 -0.62 -4.50
CA VAL A 21 -1.13 -1.39 -5.38
C VAL A 21 0.20 -1.64 -4.67
N ALA A 22 0.59 -2.90 -4.55
CA ALA A 22 1.86 -3.31 -3.97
C ALA A 22 2.88 -3.61 -5.07
N ILE A 23 4.08 -3.04 -4.91
CA ILE A 23 5.24 -3.19 -5.81
C ILE A 23 6.52 -3.49 -5.01
N GLY A 24 7.58 -3.89 -5.69
CA GLY A 24 8.87 -4.22 -5.08
C GLY A 24 8.89 -5.51 -4.24
N GLY A 25 10.01 -5.77 -3.56
CA GLY A 25 10.26 -7.06 -2.90
C GLY A 25 9.21 -7.47 -1.85
N GLY A 26 8.62 -6.51 -1.13
CA GLY A 26 7.55 -6.78 -0.16
C GLY A 26 6.30 -7.39 -0.82
N ALA A 27 5.97 -6.98 -2.05
CA ALA A 27 4.81 -7.46 -2.77
C ALA A 27 4.87 -8.95 -3.14
N ASN A 28 6.07 -9.56 -3.11
CA ASN A 28 6.24 -10.99 -3.35
C ASN A 28 5.82 -11.87 -2.15
N SER A 29 5.73 -11.29 -0.94
CA SER A 29 5.28 -12.02 0.24
C SER A 29 3.76 -11.96 0.35
N ARG A 30 3.09 -13.02 -0.10
CA ARG A 30 1.63 -13.15 -0.01
C ARG A 30 1.11 -13.03 1.43
N LEU A 31 1.87 -13.55 2.40
CA LEU A 31 1.52 -13.43 3.81
C LEU A 31 1.52 -11.96 4.24
N TRP A 32 2.57 -11.21 3.90
CA TRP A 32 2.69 -9.82 4.29
C TRP A 32 1.62 -8.94 3.65
N THR A 33 1.36 -9.11 2.35
CA THR A 33 0.29 -8.38 1.67
C THR A 33 -1.09 -8.75 2.21
N LYS A 34 -1.34 -10.02 2.55
CA LYS A 34 -2.58 -10.43 3.24
C LYS A 34 -2.73 -9.77 4.61
N MET A 35 -1.66 -9.69 5.41
CA MET A 35 -1.67 -8.98 6.68
C MET A 35 -2.01 -7.50 6.51
N ILE A 36 -1.52 -6.84 5.44
CA ILE A 36 -1.86 -5.45 5.15
C ILE A 36 -3.34 -5.35 4.75
N ALA A 37 -3.82 -6.20 3.84
CA ALA A 37 -5.22 -6.21 3.41
C ALA A 37 -6.15 -6.34 4.63
N ASP A 38 -5.92 -7.35 5.47
CA ASP A 38 -6.74 -7.63 6.66
C ASP A 38 -6.71 -6.49 7.68
N ALA A 39 -5.52 -5.90 7.91
CA ALA A 39 -5.37 -4.82 8.86
C ALA A 39 -6.00 -3.49 8.39
N THR A 40 -6.14 -3.30 7.08
CA THR A 40 -6.63 -2.04 6.48
C THR A 40 -8.08 -2.13 6.00
N GLY A 41 -8.56 -3.35 5.72
CA GLY A 41 -9.85 -3.59 5.07
C GLY A 41 -9.88 -3.20 3.60
N ILE A 42 -8.72 -2.99 2.96
CA ILE A 42 -8.61 -2.59 1.55
C ILE A 42 -7.89 -3.70 0.77
N ALA A 43 -8.40 -4.04 -0.40
CA ALA A 43 -7.76 -5.01 -1.29
C ALA A 43 -6.37 -4.55 -1.72
N ILE A 44 -5.43 -5.51 -1.77
CA ILE A 44 -4.08 -5.29 -2.26
C ILE A 44 -3.95 -5.88 -3.66
N HIS A 45 -3.65 -5.05 -4.64
CA HIS A 45 -3.36 -5.45 -6.01
C HIS A 45 -1.85 -5.57 -6.20
N LYS A 46 -1.36 -6.74 -6.58
CA LYS A 46 0.05 -6.93 -6.96
C LYS A 46 0.22 -6.59 -8.44
N GLY A 47 1.03 -5.59 -8.74
CA GLY A 47 1.42 -5.30 -10.13
C GLY A 47 2.20 -6.45 -10.75
N HIS A 48 2.03 -6.69 -12.05
CA HIS A 48 2.85 -7.66 -12.79
C HIS A 48 4.31 -7.22 -12.85
N ASN A 49 4.54 -5.92 -13.03
CA ASN A 49 5.86 -5.32 -13.07
C ASN A 49 6.30 -4.91 -11.66
N ALA A 50 7.41 -5.48 -11.19
CA ALA A 50 7.98 -5.15 -9.87
C ALA A 50 8.65 -3.76 -9.84
N GLU A 51 9.07 -3.25 -11.01
CA GLU A 51 9.85 -2.02 -11.18
C GLU A 51 8.98 -0.83 -11.62
N ALA A 52 8.18 -0.30 -10.70
CA ALA A 52 7.21 0.76 -11.02
C ALA A 52 7.87 2.07 -11.52
N SER A 53 9.04 2.43 -10.99
CA SER A 53 9.74 3.65 -11.39
C SER A 53 10.18 3.61 -12.86
N SER A 54 10.81 2.50 -13.28
CA SER A 54 11.24 2.30 -14.67
C SER A 54 10.03 2.23 -15.62
N LEU A 55 8.94 1.58 -15.19
CA LEU A 55 7.71 1.54 -15.97
C LEU A 55 7.07 2.92 -16.12
N GLY A 56 7.05 3.74 -15.05
CA GLY A 56 6.56 5.11 -15.11
C GLY A 56 7.37 6.01 -16.04
N ALA A 57 8.70 5.83 -16.08
CA ALA A 57 9.55 6.51 -17.05
C ALA A 57 9.24 6.10 -18.49
N ALA A 58 9.01 4.79 -18.73
CA ALA A 58 8.62 4.29 -20.04
C ALA A 58 7.24 4.81 -20.49
N ILE A 59 6.25 4.83 -19.59
CA ILE A 59 4.92 5.41 -19.83
C ILE A 59 5.07 6.89 -20.21
N SER A 60 5.89 7.64 -19.47
CA SER A 60 6.12 9.06 -19.74
C SER A 60 6.78 9.30 -21.10
N ALA A 61 7.74 8.46 -21.48
CA ALA A 61 8.37 8.52 -22.79
C ALA A 61 7.39 8.18 -23.91
N ALA A 62 6.55 7.15 -23.74
CA ALA A 62 5.56 6.73 -24.73
C ALA A 62 4.52 7.84 -25.03
N VAL A 63 4.06 8.54 -23.98
CA VAL A 63 3.21 9.73 -24.15
C VAL A 63 4.00 10.85 -24.84
N GLY A 64 5.25 11.11 -24.43
CA GLY A 64 6.08 12.17 -24.98
C GLY A 64 6.40 12.03 -26.48
N ILE A 65 6.46 10.79 -27.00
CA ILE A 65 6.67 10.50 -28.44
C ILE A 65 5.37 10.29 -29.22
N GLY A 66 4.20 10.46 -28.57
CA GLY A 66 2.89 10.38 -29.20
C GLY A 66 2.41 8.95 -29.51
N TRP A 67 2.92 7.92 -28.82
CA TRP A 67 2.39 6.56 -28.96
C TRP A 67 1.02 6.37 -28.30
N PHE A 68 0.72 7.19 -27.29
CA PHE A 68 -0.56 7.25 -26.61
C PHE A 68 -0.98 8.71 -26.50
N GLU A 69 -2.29 8.98 -26.52
CA GLU A 69 -2.85 10.34 -26.44
C GLU A 69 -2.67 10.94 -25.03
N GLY A 70 -2.50 10.09 -24.01
CA GLY A 70 -2.28 10.55 -22.65
C GLY A 70 -1.86 9.47 -21.67
N PHE A 71 -1.57 9.90 -20.44
CA PHE A 71 -1.06 9.03 -19.37
C PHE A 71 -2.04 7.94 -18.94
N ALA A 72 -3.35 8.22 -18.96
CA ALA A 72 -4.35 7.22 -18.58
C ALA A 72 -4.35 6.04 -19.55
N GLU A 73 -4.44 6.33 -20.86
CA GLU A 73 -4.37 5.31 -21.91
C GLU A 73 -3.05 4.52 -21.86
N ALA A 74 -1.92 5.24 -21.72
CA ALA A 74 -0.62 4.60 -21.63
C ALA A 74 -0.50 3.70 -20.37
N ALA A 75 -0.98 4.16 -19.22
CA ALA A 75 -0.96 3.37 -17.99
C ALA A 75 -1.84 2.12 -18.09
N ASP A 76 -3.04 2.25 -18.66
CA ASP A 76 -3.95 1.10 -18.87
C ASP A 76 -3.34 0.08 -19.84
N ALA A 77 -2.65 0.53 -20.89
CA ALA A 77 -2.02 -0.35 -21.88
C ALA A 77 -0.72 -1.01 -21.37
N MET A 78 0.03 -0.33 -20.49
CA MET A 78 1.38 -0.74 -20.09
C MET A 78 1.46 -1.33 -18.67
N THR A 79 0.38 -1.27 -17.89
CA THR A 79 0.30 -1.88 -16.55
C THR A 79 -0.68 -3.05 -16.53
N SER A 80 -0.49 -3.97 -15.58
CA SER A 80 -1.45 -5.04 -15.34
C SER A 80 -1.35 -5.55 -13.90
N ILE A 81 -2.46 -6.06 -13.39
CA ILE A 81 -2.56 -6.68 -12.05
C ILE A 81 -2.33 -8.17 -12.21
N ALA A 82 -1.35 -8.71 -11.48
CA ALA A 82 -1.04 -10.14 -11.46
C ALA A 82 -1.87 -10.92 -10.43
N GLU A 83 -2.17 -10.31 -9.29
CA GLU A 83 -2.93 -10.95 -8.21
C GLU A 83 -3.68 -9.87 -7.42
N THR A 84 -4.90 -10.17 -6.98
CA THR A 84 -5.62 -9.36 -6.00
C THR A 84 -5.81 -10.15 -4.72
N ILE A 85 -5.48 -9.53 -3.59
CA ILE A 85 -5.54 -10.12 -2.26
C ILE A 85 -6.61 -9.40 -1.48
N GLU A 86 -7.73 -10.11 -1.28
CA GLU A 86 -8.87 -9.58 -0.55
C GLU A 86 -8.67 -9.63 0.97
N PRO A 87 -9.18 -8.63 1.71
CA PRO A 87 -9.21 -8.67 3.16
C PRO A 87 -10.18 -9.74 3.65
N ASP A 88 -9.88 -10.32 4.79
CA ASP A 88 -10.80 -11.15 5.57
C ASP A 88 -11.43 -10.32 6.70
N PRO A 89 -12.73 -9.98 6.60
CA PRO A 89 -13.40 -9.17 7.62
C PRO A 89 -13.40 -9.81 9.01
N SER A 90 -13.33 -11.15 9.11
CA SER A 90 -13.32 -11.86 10.39
C SER A 90 -12.08 -11.54 11.22
N CYS A 91 -10.97 -11.19 10.56
CA CYS A 91 -9.71 -10.87 11.21
C CYS A 91 -9.63 -9.43 11.72
N ARG A 92 -10.58 -8.55 11.35
CA ARG A 92 -10.51 -7.11 11.62
C ARG A 92 -10.39 -6.79 13.11
N ALA A 93 -11.22 -7.44 13.93
CA ALA A 93 -11.21 -7.23 15.38
C ALA A 93 -9.85 -7.58 16.02
N ALA A 94 -9.19 -8.64 15.52
CA ALA A 94 -7.87 -9.03 15.99
C ALA A 94 -6.79 -8.00 15.62
N TRP A 95 -6.87 -7.44 14.41
CA TRP A 95 -5.96 -6.37 13.96
C TRP A 95 -6.14 -5.08 14.74
N ASP A 96 -7.38 -4.68 15.03
CA ASP A 96 -7.69 -3.49 15.82
C ASP A 96 -7.14 -3.66 17.26
N ALA A 97 -7.35 -4.82 17.88
CA ALA A 97 -6.80 -5.14 19.20
C ALA A 97 -5.26 -5.12 19.21
N LEU A 98 -4.62 -5.68 18.18
CA LEU A 98 -3.17 -5.65 18.02
C LEU A 98 -2.66 -4.21 17.85
N SER A 99 -3.36 -3.38 17.08
CA SER A 99 -3.04 -1.96 16.88
C SER A 99 -3.07 -1.19 18.20
N ALA A 100 -4.11 -1.40 19.01
CA ALA A 100 -4.25 -0.79 20.33
C ALA A 100 -3.12 -1.23 21.28
N ARG A 101 -2.75 -2.52 21.27
CA ARG A 101 -1.63 -3.03 22.08
C ARG A 101 -0.29 -2.41 21.65
N GLN A 102 -0.04 -2.33 20.34
CA GLN A 102 1.18 -1.73 19.82
C GLN A 102 1.26 -0.24 20.15
N ALA A 103 0.15 0.50 20.11
CA ALA A 103 0.12 1.92 20.45
C ALA A 103 0.59 2.18 21.89
N LYS A 104 0.15 1.35 22.84
CA LYS A 104 0.58 1.42 24.24
C LYS A 104 2.10 1.23 24.38
N VAL A 105 2.66 0.21 23.70
CA VAL A 105 4.10 -0.07 23.71
C VAL A 105 4.89 1.07 23.08
N PHE A 106 4.44 1.58 21.94
CA PHE A 106 5.09 2.70 21.25
C PHE A 106 5.09 3.95 22.12
N SER A 107 3.95 4.31 22.72
CA SER A 107 3.85 5.47 23.61
C SER A 107 4.79 5.38 24.81
N ALA A 108 5.00 4.18 25.36
CA ALA A 108 5.90 3.96 26.49
C ALA A 108 7.39 4.02 26.09
N THR A 109 7.74 3.66 24.85
CA THR A 109 9.14 3.47 24.42
C THR A 109 9.67 4.54 23.47
N GLN A 110 8.81 5.41 22.91
CA GLN A 110 9.20 6.42 21.92
C GLN A 110 10.27 7.42 22.40
N PHE A 111 10.40 7.63 23.72
CA PHE A 111 11.38 8.56 24.29
C PHE A 111 12.75 7.91 24.58
N ALA A 112 12.80 6.58 24.76
CA ALA A 112 14.02 5.86 25.13
C ALA A 112 15.12 5.96 24.06
N TRP A 113 14.76 6.17 22.79
CA TRP A 113 15.70 6.31 21.68
C TRP A 113 16.14 7.76 21.40
N ARG A 114 15.50 8.75 22.04
CA ARG A 114 15.81 10.19 21.86
C ARG A 114 16.82 10.70 22.87
N THR A 115 16.86 10.09 24.05
CA THR A 115 17.88 10.33 25.07
C THR A 115 19.01 9.34 24.84
N GLY A 116 19.93 9.66 23.92
CA GLY A 116 21.20 8.94 23.82
C GLY A 116 22.02 9.20 25.08
N THR A 117 21.98 8.27 26.02
CA THR A 117 23.07 8.01 26.96
C THR A 117 23.70 6.70 26.58
#